data_AF-A0A8C7B1X3-F1
#
_entry.id   AF-A0A8C7B1X3-F1
#
_cell.length_a   1.000
_cell.length_b   1.000
_cell.length_c   1.000
_cell.angle_alpha   90.00
_cell.angle_beta   90.00
_cell.angle_gamma   90.00
#
_symmetry.space_group_name_H-M   'P 1'
#
loop_
_entity.id
_entity.type
_entity.pdbx_description
1 polymer ?
#
loop_
_entity_poly.entity_id
_entity_poly.type
_entity_poly.pdbx_seq_one_letter_code
_entity_poly.pdbx_strand_id
1 'polypeptide(L)'
;LCCSFPEIYFLPTKISTDRAHASEQTDAELYTFECPVYQTHERSRTLTTTGLPSTSLTSVCLPTRRPPSHWVTTQVALLCERNEK
;
A
#
# COMPACT_ATOMS: atom_id res chain seq x y z
N LEU A 1 -9.97 -6.69 12.99
CA LEU A 1 -8.72 -6.44 13.75
C LEU A 1 -8.08 -5.19 13.16
N CYS A 2 -8.12 -4.07 13.88
CA CYS A 2 -7.28 -2.90 13.57
C CYS A 2 -6.01 -3.07 14.41
N CYS A 3 -4.87 -3.22 13.77
CA CYS A 3 -3.57 -3.26 14.45
C CYS A 3 -2.97 -1.86 14.45
N SER A 4 -2.29 -1.48 15.53
CA SER A 4 -1.50 -0.25 15.54
C SER A 4 -0.46 -0.33 14.42
N PHE A 5 -0.64 0.52 13.41
CA PHE A 5 0.22 0.60 12.24
C PHE A 5 1.06 1.87 12.35
N PRO A 6 2.38 1.81 12.07
CA PRO A 6 3.24 2.99 12.15
C PRO A 6 2.77 4.07 11.16
N GLU A 7 3.10 5.32 11.45
CA GLU A 7 2.84 6.42 10.54
C GLU A 7 3.69 6.27 9.27
N ILE A 8 3.03 6.27 8.11
CA ILE A 8 3.70 6.33 6.80
C ILE A 8 3.70 7.78 6.33
N TYR A 9 4.90 8.30 6.05
CA TYR A 9 5.11 9.64 5.52
C TYR A 9 5.38 9.59 4.02
N PHE A 10 4.55 10.29 3.24
CA PHE A 10 4.81 10.52 1.82
C PHE A 10 5.66 11.78 1.66
N LEU A 11 6.95 11.59 1.42
CA LEU A 11 7.88 12.69 1.20
C LEU A 11 7.90 13.08 -0.29
N PRO A 12 7.73 14.37 -0.64
CA PRO A 12 7.86 14.82 -2.01
C PRO A 12 9.28 14.52 -2.52
N THR A 13 9.39 13.74 -3.59
CA THR A 13 10.65 13.55 -4.31
C THR A 13 10.57 14.23 -5.68
N LYS A 14 11.68 14.77 -6.16
CA LYS A 14 11.72 15.26 -7.54
C LYS A 14 11.61 14.06 -8.47
N ILE A 15 10.72 14.16 -9.46
CA ILE A 15 10.61 13.17 -10.53
C ILE A 15 11.86 13.31 -11.40
N SER A 16 12.92 12.60 -11.04
CA SER A 16 14.07 12.40 -11.91
C SER A 16 13.70 11.34 -12.93
N THR A 17 13.81 11.66 -14.22
CA THR A 17 13.58 10.73 -15.32
C THR A 17 14.64 9.62 -15.39
N ASP A 18 15.70 9.74 -14.60
CA ASP A 18 16.61 8.64 -14.33
C ASP A 18 15.90 7.68 -13.37
N ARG A 19 15.62 6.45 -13.82
CA ARG A 19 15.01 5.40 -12.99
C ARG A 19 15.90 5.19 -11.78
N ALA A 20 15.58 5.86 -10.68
CA ALA A 20 16.12 5.50 -9.38
C ALA A 20 15.61 4.08 -9.11
N HIS A 21 16.50 3.12 -9.34
CA HIS A 21 16.37 1.78 -8.79
C HIS A 21 16.03 1.97 -7.32
N ALA A 22 14.83 1.54 -6.93
CA ALA A 22 14.38 1.56 -5.56
C ALA A 22 15.53 1.00 -4.71
N SER A 23 16.03 1.81 -3.79
CA SER A 23 17.18 1.45 -2.96
C SER A 23 16.88 0.08 -2.32
N GLU A 24 17.51 -0.97 -2.83
CA GLU A 24 17.55 -2.30 -2.25
C GLU A 24 18.44 -2.22 -1.01
N GLN A 25 17.99 -1.47 0.00
CA GLN A 25 18.67 -1.46 1.28
C GLN A 25 18.36 -2.80 1.94
N THR A 26 19.35 -3.66 1.79
CA THR A 26 19.40 -5.06 2.17
C THR A 26 19.09 -5.24 3.66
N ASP A 27 17.92 -5.79 3.96
CA ASP A 27 17.73 -6.70 5.09
C ASP A 27 17.51 -8.08 4.47
N ALA A 28 18.55 -8.91 4.46
CA ALA A 28 18.61 -10.15 3.67
C ALA A 28 17.58 -11.22 4.09
N GLU A 29 16.75 -10.96 5.11
CA GLU A 29 15.74 -11.90 5.62
C GLU A 29 14.28 -11.44 5.41
N LEU A 30 14.03 -10.25 4.85
CA LEU A 30 12.68 -9.73 4.67
C LEU A 30 12.24 -9.68 3.20
N TYR A 31 10.98 -10.03 2.97
CA TYR A 31 10.31 -9.91 1.68
C TYR A 31 9.63 -8.55 1.57
N THR A 32 9.74 -7.91 0.41
CA THR A 32 8.98 -6.69 0.11
C THR A 32 7.58 -7.06 -0.38
N PHE A 33 6.56 -6.70 0.39
CA PHE A 33 5.16 -6.82 -0.02
C PHE A 33 4.63 -5.46 -0.47
N GLU A 34 4.14 -5.39 -1.71
CA GLU A 34 3.42 -4.24 -2.23
C GLU A 34 1.97 -4.29 -1.72
N CYS A 35 1.69 -3.50 -0.68
CA CYS A 35 0.37 -3.46 -0.04
C CYS A 35 -0.49 -2.35 -0.67
N PRO A 36 -1.67 -2.69 -1.24
CA PRO A 36 -2.58 -1.68 -1.77
C PRO A 36 -3.24 -0.88 -0.63
N VAL A 37 -3.35 0.43 -0.85
CA VAL A 37 -4.04 1.37 0.04
C VAL A 37 -5.41 1.69 -0.55
N TYR A 38 -6.48 1.31 0.15
CA TYR A 38 -7.84 1.64 -0.22
C TYR A 38 -8.38 2.86 0.54
N GLN A 39 -9.22 3.65 -0.13
CA GLN A 39 -9.88 4.81 0.47
C GLN A 39 -10.93 4.41 1.52
N THR A 40 -11.64 3.30 1.33
CA THR A 40 -12.69 2.84 2.24
C THR A 40 -12.62 1.32 2.43
N HIS A 41 -13.17 0.82 3.54
CA HIS A 41 -13.30 -0.62 3.79
C HIS A 41 -14.33 -1.28 2.85
N GLU A 42 -15.19 -0.48 2.24
CA GLU A 42 -16.24 -0.96 1.37
C GLU A 42 -15.65 -1.43 0.04
N ARG A 43 -15.66 -2.76 -0.18
CA ARG A 43 -15.33 -3.37 -1.47
C ARG A 43 -16.44 -3.19 -2.51
N SER A 44 -17.17 -2.08 -2.47
CA SER A 44 -18.08 -1.71 -3.55
C SER A 44 -17.27 -1.19 -4.72
N ARG A 45 -17.43 -1.84 -5.87
CA ARG A 45 -16.97 -1.33 -7.18
C ARG A 45 -17.82 -0.12 -7.56
N THR A 46 -17.68 0.98 -6.83
CA THR A 46 -18.18 2.27 -7.32
C THR A 46 -17.21 2.67 -8.41
N LEU A 47 -17.58 2.46 -9.68
CA LEU A 47 -16.86 3.05 -10.80
C LEU A 47 -16.96 4.57 -10.63
N THR A 48 -15.83 5.27 -10.54
CA THR A 48 -15.87 6.73 -10.69
C THR A 48 -16.37 7.06 -12.11
N THR A 49 -16.86 8.28 -12.31
CA THR A 49 -17.34 8.79 -13.61
C THR A 49 -16.34 8.68 -14.79
N THR A 50 -15.12 8.20 -14.54
CA THR A 50 -14.03 8.03 -15.51
C THR A 50 -13.61 6.56 -15.72
N GLY A 51 -14.29 5.59 -15.09
CA GLY A 51 -14.11 4.16 -15.38
C GLY A 51 -12.95 3.46 -14.67
N LEU A 52 -12.26 4.10 -13.72
CA LEU A 52 -11.26 3.46 -12.85
C LEU A 52 -11.94 2.85 -11.60
N PRO A 53 -11.45 1.70 -11.09
CA PRO A 53 -11.92 1.17 -9.80
C PRO A 53 -11.58 2.17 -8.67
N SER A 54 -12.61 2.79 -8.08
CA SER A 54 -12.50 3.95 -7.18
C SER A 54 -11.84 3.70 -5.83
N THR A 55 -11.48 2.46 -5.49
CA THR A 55 -11.10 2.16 -4.11
C THR A 55 -9.59 2.26 -3.89
N SER A 56 -8.73 1.90 -4.85
CA SER A 56 -7.27 1.79 -4.65
C SER A 56 -6.57 3.11 -4.99
N LEU A 57 -5.98 3.76 -4.00
CA LEU A 57 -5.30 5.05 -4.15
C LEU A 57 -3.85 4.89 -4.61
N THR A 58 -3.11 4.03 -3.92
CA THR A 58 -1.67 3.81 -4.15
C THR A 58 -1.24 2.48 -3.52
N SER A 59 -0.02 2.05 -3.78
CA SER A 59 0.59 0.90 -3.12
C SER A 59 1.79 1.36 -2.30
N VAL A 60 2.01 0.73 -1.14
CA VAL A 60 3.20 0.95 -0.32
C VAL A 60 4.01 -0.35 -0.20
N CYS A 61 5.32 -0.24 -0.37
CA CYS A 61 6.24 -1.36 -0.19
C CYS A 61 6.54 -1.54 1.30
N LEU A 62 6.07 -2.65 1.88
CA LEU A 62 6.29 -2.99 3.28
C LEU A 62 7.30 -4.13 3.40
N PRO A 63 8.31 -4.03 4.27
CA PRO A 63 9.16 -5.16 4.61
C PRO A 63 8.38 -6.15 5.46
N THR A 64 8.34 -7.41 5.06
CA THR A 64 7.54 -8.46 5.69
C THR A 64 8.35 -9.74 5.90
N ARG A 65 8.08 -10.46 7.01
CA ARG A 65 8.73 -11.75 7.31
C ARG A 65 8.21 -12.93 6.49
N ARG A 66 7.09 -12.73 5.80
CA ARG A 66 6.39 -13.77 5.02
C ARG A 66 6.42 -13.37 3.55
N PRO A 67 6.46 -14.34 2.61
CA PRO A 67 6.48 -14.02 1.19
C PRO A 67 5.23 -13.24 0.79
N PRO A 68 5.30 -12.40 -0.27
CA PRO A 68 4.19 -11.57 -0.73
C PRO A 68 2.93 -12.38 -1.03
N SER A 69 3.09 -13.62 -1.51
CA SER A 69 1.99 -14.56 -1.80
C SER A 69 1.07 -14.78 -0.60
N HIS A 70 1.62 -14.89 0.61
CA HIS A 70 0.83 -15.05 1.83
C HIS A 70 -0.11 -13.86 2.02
N TRP A 71 0.42 -12.65 1.90
CA TRP A 71 -0.31 -11.41 2.10
C TRP A 71 -1.38 -11.16 1.04
N VAL A 72 -1.07 -11.50 -0.22
CA VAL A 72 -2.01 -11.47 -1.35
C VAL A 72 -3.17 -12.43 -1.10
N THR A 73 -2.90 -13.68 -0.70
CA THR A 73 -3.95 -14.66 -0.41
C THR A 73 -4.81 -14.26 0.79
N THR A 74 -4.22 -13.66 1.81
CA THR A 74 -4.97 -13.12 2.97
C THR A 74 -5.72 -11.82 2.68
N GLN A 75 -5.59 -11.27 1.46
CA GLN A 75 -6.21 -10.02 1.03
C GLN A 75 -5.93 -8.85 2.00
N VAL A 76 -4.70 -8.76 2.49
CA VAL A 76 -4.29 -7.67 3.38
C VAL A 76 -4.15 -6.38 2.58
N ALA A 77 -4.76 -5.32 3.09
CA ALA A 77 -4.71 -4.00 2.50
C ALA A 77 -4.69 -2.93 3.59
N LEU A 78 -4.14 -1.77 3.27
CA LEU A 78 -4.24 -0.59 4.10
C LEU A 78 -5.53 0.15 3.77
N LEU A 79 -6.15 0.75 4.78
CA LEU A 79 -7.38 1.51 4.62
C LEU A 79 -7.15 2.93 5.13
N CYS A 80 -7.50 3.93 4.33
CA CYS A 80 -7.55 5.32 4.75
C CYS A 80 -8.89 5.58 5.44
N GLU A 81 -9.03 5.13 6.69
CA GLU A 81 -10.23 5.44 7.47
C GLU A 81 -10.11 6.82 8.12
N ARG A 82 -11.11 7.68 7.89
CA ARG A 82 -11.24 8.93 8.64
C ARG A 82 -11.72 8.56 10.04
N ASN A 83 -10.83 8.63 11.04
CA ASN A 83 -11.26 8.60 12.44
C ASN A 83 -12.12 9.85 12.70
N GLU A 84 -13.44 9.72 12.57
CA GLU A 84 -14.39 10.71 13.07
C GLU A 84 -14.43 10.56 14.59
N LYS A 85 -13.86 11.54 15.30
CA LYS A 85 -14.02 11.70 16.75
C LYS A 85 -15.17 12.65 17.04
#